data_AF-A0A1Y1KAD9-F1
#
_entry.id   AF-A0A1Y1KAD9-F1
#
_cell.length_a   1.000
_cell.length_b   1.000
_cell.length_c   1.000
_cell.angle_alpha   90.00
_cell.angle_beta   90.00
_cell.angle_gamma   90.00
#
_symmetry.space_group_name_H-M   'P 1'
#
loop_
_entity.id
_entity.type
_entity.pdbx_description
1 polymer ?
#
loop_
_entity_poly.entity_id
_entity_poly.type
_entity_poly.pdbx_seq_one_letter_code
_entity_poly.pdbx_strand_id
1 'polypeptide(L)'
;MFSNALKCIGNQKYSCVISKDIFTRYLTTTEVAAALRPFYFSVHPDLFGQHPSQRSTNENSLKQLSSYIATVQSRKRTAPCNLEFYLRDKKNESSTFRLVKIHLNMNDIRTVVLTVLKCCALSTEYVDKIPKPVQHMKAYRVMTDDIDFNDLENDPSFSMSAFNSKIKEAKDEFRLKVWIKRNYELARKLTAAHQPLREEMIKLKKSFLDRLGVLDIYWDCGWNERHFMGCLQSLKAMTEQYPNEMAILRGRTLVFAPFTGVSLDGHIMLYNGEVRHNWLDVS
;
A
#
# COMPACT_ATOMS: atom_id res chain seq x y z
N MET A 1 53.31 27.18 0.14
CA MET A 1 51.98 26.84 0.71
C MET A 1 51.10 26.49 -0.49
N PHE A 2 50.85 25.25 -0.87
CA PHE A 2 50.36 24.12 -0.08
C PHE A 2 51.00 22.83 -0.58
N SER A 3 51.59 22.08 0.33
CA SER A 3 51.91 20.66 0.17
C SER A 3 51.28 19.94 1.35
N ASN A 4 50.89 18.68 1.14
CA ASN A 4 50.38 17.70 2.11
C ASN A 4 48.87 17.72 2.40
N ALA A 5 48.15 16.73 1.85
CA ALA A 5 47.23 15.86 2.60
C ALA A 5 46.63 14.77 1.69
N LEU A 6 47.48 13.94 1.06
CA LEU A 6 47.07 12.67 0.45
C LEU A 6 47.68 11.53 1.27
N LYS A 7 47.10 11.29 2.44
CA LYS A 7 47.31 10.08 3.24
C LYS A 7 46.14 9.98 4.22
N CYS A 8 45.64 8.75 4.39
CA CYS A 8 44.51 8.33 5.25
C CYS A 8 43.19 8.05 4.50
N ILE A 9 43.20 7.07 3.59
CA ILE A 9 42.02 6.19 3.41
C ILE A 9 42.30 4.96 4.27
N GLY A 10 42.01 5.08 5.56
CA GLY A 10 42.09 3.98 6.51
C GLY A 10 40.94 3.00 6.29
N ASN A 11 41.28 1.71 6.29
CA ASN A 11 40.38 0.57 6.29
C ASN A 11 39.19 0.73 7.24
N GLN A 12 38.03 1.11 6.71
CA GLN A 12 36.77 0.97 7.41
C GLN A 12 36.27 -0.46 7.17
N LYS A 13 36.58 -1.35 8.11
CA LYS A 13 35.99 -2.70 8.18
C LYS A 13 34.48 -2.53 8.39
N TYR A 14 33.70 -2.66 7.32
CA TYR A 14 32.25 -2.76 7.42
C TYR A 14 31.90 -4.13 8.00
N SER A 15 31.66 -4.16 9.32
CA SER A 15 31.00 -5.30 9.96
C SER A 15 29.55 -5.34 9.49
N CYS A 16 29.25 -6.19 8.50
CA CYS A 16 27.88 -6.51 8.15
C CYS A 16 27.38 -7.57 9.13
N VAL A 17 26.61 -7.15 10.14
CA VAL A 17 25.81 -8.08 10.95
C VAL A 17 24.64 -8.51 10.09
N ILE A 18 24.78 -9.66 9.41
CA ILE A 18 23.66 -10.32 8.75
C ILE A 18 22.81 -10.94 9.86
N SER A 19 21.83 -10.17 10.35
CA SER A 19 20.74 -10.72 11.12
C SER A 19 19.99 -11.70 10.21
N LYS A 20 20.15 -13.01 10.44
CA LYS A 20 19.24 -14.01 9.90
C LYS A 20 17.84 -13.59 10.34
N ASP A 21 17.01 -13.14 9.41
CA ASP A 21 15.59 -12.89 9.68
C ASP A 21 14.99 -14.22 10.10
N ILE A 22 14.82 -14.38 11.41
CA ILE A 22 14.07 -15.49 11.98
C ILE A 22 12.64 -15.28 11.48
N PHE A 23 12.18 -16.11 10.54
CA PHE A 23 10.76 -16.23 10.22
C PHE A 23 10.06 -16.72 11.49
N THR A 24 9.68 -15.78 12.32
CA THR A 24 8.87 -16.02 13.49
C THR A 24 7.46 -16.29 12.99
N ARG A 25 7.02 -17.55 13.07
CA ARG A 25 5.62 -17.89 12.84
C ARG A 25 4.80 -17.26 13.96
N TYR A 26 4.08 -16.19 13.64
CA TYR A 26 3.08 -15.59 14.51
C TYR A 26 1.78 -16.41 14.44
N LEU A 27 1.03 -16.46 15.54
CA LEU A 27 -0.28 -17.11 15.57
C LEU A 27 -1.23 -16.46 14.57
N THR A 28 -1.90 -17.27 13.75
CA THR A 28 -2.91 -16.78 12.82
C THR A 28 -4.20 -16.40 13.56
N THR A 29 -5.05 -15.57 12.93
CA THR A 29 -6.34 -15.17 13.54
C THR A 29 -7.24 -16.36 13.85
N THR A 30 -7.19 -17.43 13.05
CA THR A 30 -7.94 -18.67 13.28
C THR A 30 -7.38 -19.46 14.47
N GLU A 31 -6.06 -19.57 14.59
CA GLU A 31 -5.40 -20.21 15.75
C GLU A 31 -5.70 -19.44 17.05
N VAL A 32 -5.68 -18.10 17.02
CA VAL A 32 -6.05 -17.27 18.18
C VAL A 32 -7.51 -17.46 18.58
N ALA A 33 -8.43 -17.47 17.60
CA ALA A 33 -9.86 -17.67 17.86
C ALA A 33 -10.15 -19.06 18.44
N ALA A 34 -9.48 -20.11 17.93
CA ALA A 34 -9.60 -21.47 18.45
C ALA A 34 -9.07 -21.58 19.88
N ALA A 35 -7.93 -20.95 20.18
CA ALA A 35 -7.33 -20.93 21.52
C ALA A 35 -8.20 -20.21 22.55
N LEU A 36 -8.81 -19.08 22.17
CA LEU A 36 -9.66 -18.27 23.06
C LEU A 36 -11.12 -18.77 23.14
N ARG A 37 -11.50 -19.77 22.36
CA ARG A 37 -12.87 -20.29 22.34
C ARG A 37 -13.40 -20.72 23.73
N PRO A 38 -12.64 -21.44 24.57
CA PRO A 38 -13.08 -21.77 25.93
C PRO A 38 -13.28 -20.53 26.81
N PHE A 39 -12.48 -19.50 26.59
CA PHE A 39 -12.61 -18.21 27.25
C PHE A 39 -13.89 -17.49 26.84
N TYR A 40 -14.14 -17.35 25.53
CA TYR A 40 -15.36 -16.71 25.02
C TYR A 40 -16.62 -17.40 25.55
N PHE A 41 -16.64 -18.73 25.63
CA PHE A 41 -17.75 -19.47 26.23
C PHE A 41 -17.97 -19.21 27.72
N SER A 42 -16.99 -18.66 28.44
CA SER A 42 -17.10 -18.42 29.88
C SER A 42 -17.48 -16.97 30.21
N VAL A 43 -17.19 -16.03 29.29
CA VAL A 43 -17.44 -14.59 29.48
C VAL A 43 -18.53 -14.04 28.54
N HIS A 44 -19.16 -14.87 27.70
CA HIS A 44 -20.12 -14.42 26.70
C HIS A 44 -21.31 -13.68 27.34
N PRO A 45 -21.70 -12.49 26.82
CA PRO A 45 -22.80 -11.68 27.36
C PRO A 45 -24.13 -12.44 27.56
N ASP A 46 -24.43 -13.42 26.69
CA ASP A 46 -25.66 -14.21 26.75
C ASP A 46 -25.80 -15.01 28.05
N LEU A 47 -24.69 -15.34 28.72
CA LEU A 47 -24.71 -16.08 29.99
C LEU A 47 -25.13 -15.19 31.18
N PHE A 48 -25.19 -13.87 30.97
CA PHE A 48 -25.45 -12.86 32.00
C PHE A 48 -26.81 -12.17 31.78
N GLY A 49 -27.78 -12.85 31.15
CA GLY A 49 -29.12 -12.29 30.90
C GLY A 49 -29.83 -11.80 32.17
N GLN A 50 -29.58 -12.42 33.31
CA GLN A 50 -30.13 -12.03 34.63
C GLN A 50 -29.34 -10.89 35.33
N HIS A 51 -28.20 -10.47 34.76
CA HIS A 51 -27.24 -9.56 35.39
C HIS A 51 -26.74 -8.48 34.40
N PRO A 52 -27.54 -7.41 34.18
CA PRO A 52 -27.26 -6.41 33.15
C PRO A 52 -25.93 -5.64 33.34
N SER A 53 -25.55 -5.37 34.59
CA SER A 53 -24.28 -4.69 34.92
C SER A 53 -23.05 -5.52 34.49
N GLN A 54 -23.03 -6.81 34.84
CA GLN A 54 -21.95 -7.74 34.55
C GLN A 54 -21.86 -7.99 33.03
N ARG A 55 -23.02 -8.09 32.37
CA ARG A 55 -23.14 -8.20 30.92
C ARG A 55 -22.46 -7.01 30.22
N SER A 56 -22.78 -5.79 30.64
CA SER A 56 -22.22 -4.57 30.05
C SER A 56 -20.70 -4.47 30.24
N THR A 57 -20.18 -4.79 31.42
CA THR A 57 -18.74 -4.83 31.68
C THR A 57 -18.04 -5.85 30.78
N ASN A 58 -18.57 -7.07 30.67
CA ASN A 58 -17.99 -8.11 29.81
C ASN A 58 -18.03 -7.72 28.33
N GLU A 59 -19.11 -7.12 27.84
CA GLU A 59 -19.21 -6.66 26.45
C GLU A 59 -18.16 -5.59 26.13
N ASN A 60 -17.99 -4.61 27.01
CA ASN A 60 -16.99 -3.55 26.84
C ASN A 60 -15.56 -4.11 26.89
N SER A 61 -15.25 -4.97 27.88
CA SER A 61 -13.95 -5.61 28.00
C SER A 61 -13.64 -6.55 26.83
N LEU A 62 -14.64 -7.26 26.28
CA LEU A 62 -14.48 -8.08 25.08
C LEU A 62 -14.13 -7.24 23.85
N LYS A 63 -14.84 -6.13 23.62
CA LYS A 63 -14.53 -5.20 22.52
C LYS A 63 -13.10 -4.67 22.61
N GLN A 64 -12.67 -4.28 23.82
CA GLN A 64 -11.32 -3.80 24.07
C GLN A 64 -10.27 -4.90 23.83
N LEU A 65 -10.51 -6.14 24.29
CA LEU A 65 -9.63 -7.27 24.03
C LEU A 65 -9.49 -7.58 22.53
N SER A 66 -10.61 -7.61 21.80
CA SER A 66 -10.62 -7.86 20.36
C SER A 66 -9.86 -6.77 19.59
N SER A 67 -10.05 -5.51 19.97
CA SER A 67 -9.30 -4.38 19.41
C SER A 67 -7.79 -4.50 19.69
N TYR A 68 -7.43 -4.87 20.91
CA TYR A 68 -6.03 -5.07 21.31
C TYR A 68 -5.38 -6.18 20.48
N ILE A 69 -6.02 -7.34 20.37
CA ILE A 69 -5.54 -8.49 19.59
C ILE A 69 -5.37 -8.12 18.11
N ALA A 70 -6.35 -7.44 17.51
CA ALA A 70 -6.28 -7.01 16.11
C ALA A 70 -5.11 -6.05 15.87
N THR A 71 -4.83 -5.16 16.82
CA THR A 71 -3.72 -4.19 16.73
C THR A 71 -2.36 -4.88 16.85
N VAL A 72 -2.22 -5.84 17.77
CA VAL A 72 -1.01 -6.67 17.91
C VAL A 72 -0.77 -7.51 16.65
N GLN A 73 -1.82 -8.12 16.08
CA GLN A 73 -1.73 -8.87 14.81
C GLN A 73 -1.34 -7.98 13.63
N SER A 74 -1.77 -6.72 13.63
CA SER A 74 -1.42 -5.72 12.62
C SER A 74 -0.02 -5.12 12.80
N ARG A 75 0.80 -5.65 13.73
CA ARG A 75 2.16 -5.17 14.07
C ARG A 75 2.23 -3.70 14.49
N LYS A 76 1.13 -3.15 14.99
CA LYS A 76 1.06 -1.79 15.53
C LYS A 76 1.34 -1.82 17.03
N ARG A 77 1.96 -0.77 17.57
CA ARG A 77 2.19 -0.66 19.02
C ARG A 77 0.87 -0.40 19.73
N THR A 78 0.55 -1.22 20.73
CA THR A 78 -0.62 -1.05 21.59
C THR A 78 -0.25 -0.34 22.89
N ALA A 79 -1.17 0.47 23.40
CA ALA A 79 -1.07 1.00 24.76
C ALA A 79 -1.44 -0.07 25.78
N PRO A 80 -0.89 -0.04 27.01
CA PRO A 80 -1.28 -0.97 28.07
C PRO A 80 -2.78 -0.88 28.37
N CYS A 81 -3.45 -2.03 28.54
CA CYS A 81 -4.89 -2.10 28.77
C CYS A 81 -5.20 -2.95 30.01
N ASN A 82 -6.15 -2.47 30.83
CA ASN A 82 -6.70 -3.18 31.97
C ASN A 82 -8.12 -3.62 31.64
N LEU A 83 -8.36 -4.93 31.65
CA LEU A 83 -9.64 -5.53 31.32
C LEU A 83 -10.22 -6.22 32.55
N GLU A 84 -11.54 -6.10 32.73
CA GLU A 84 -12.27 -6.74 33.82
C GLU A 84 -13.31 -7.69 33.25
N PHE A 85 -13.27 -8.95 33.66
CA PHE A 85 -14.19 -9.99 33.21
C PHE A 85 -14.87 -10.67 34.40
N TYR A 86 -16.19 -10.82 34.29
CA TYR A 86 -16.97 -11.70 35.15
C TYR A 86 -17.05 -13.09 34.50
N LEU A 87 -16.66 -14.12 35.24
CA LEU A 87 -16.78 -15.52 34.83
C LEU A 87 -17.87 -16.20 35.66
N ARG A 88 -18.66 -17.05 34.99
CA ARG A 88 -19.61 -17.94 35.65
C ARG A 88 -18.95 -19.29 35.88
N ASP A 89 -18.94 -19.76 37.13
CA ASP A 89 -18.50 -21.12 37.42
C ASP A 89 -19.56 -22.11 36.91
N LYS A 90 -19.11 -23.15 36.20
CA LYS A 90 -20.00 -24.20 35.67
C LYS A 90 -20.34 -25.25 36.73
N LYS A 91 -19.62 -25.29 37.86
CA LYS A 91 -19.75 -26.36 38.86
C LYS A 91 -20.75 -26.07 39.99
N ASN A 92 -21.10 -24.81 40.23
CA ASN A 92 -22.06 -24.44 41.27
C ASN A 92 -23.23 -23.67 40.64
N GLU A 93 -24.45 -24.16 40.85
CA GLU A 93 -25.69 -23.47 40.45
C GLU A 93 -25.98 -22.21 41.29
N SER A 94 -25.11 -21.91 42.26
CA SER A 94 -25.14 -20.66 43.01
C SER A 94 -24.54 -19.54 42.18
N SER A 95 -25.24 -18.40 42.10
CA SER A 95 -24.92 -17.19 41.33
C SER A 95 -23.63 -16.45 41.76
N THR A 96 -22.53 -17.16 41.99
CA THR A 96 -21.24 -16.59 42.34
C THR A 96 -20.44 -16.33 41.07
N PHE A 97 -20.29 -15.06 40.72
CA PHE A 97 -19.43 -14.63 39.61
C PHE A 97 -18.03 -14.35 40.11
N ARG A 98 -17.04 -14.88 39.41
CA ARG A 98 -15.63 -14.57 39.68
C ARG A 98 -15.21 -13.38 38.84
N LEU A 99 -14.81 -12.28 39.48
CA LEU A 99 -14.18 -11.14 38.81
C LEU A 99 -12.69 -11.45 38.57
N VAL A 100 -12.26 -11.35 37.32
CA VAL A 100 -10.88 -11.52 36.88
C VAL A 100 -10.42 -10.22 36.23
N LYS A 101 -9.32 -9.67 36.76
CA LYS A 101 -8.65 -8.50 36.20
C LYS A 101 -7.45 -8.95 35.37
N ILE A 102 -7.39 -8.52 34.13
CA ILE A 102 -6.34 -8.88 33.17
C ILE A 102 -5.60 -7.61 32.77
N HIS A 103 -4.28 -7.59 32.98
CA HIS A 103 -3.41 -6.52 32.54
C HIS A 103 -2.63 -6.94 31.29
N LEU A 104 -2.78 -6.20 30.20
CA LEU A 104 -2.12 -6.46 28.92
C LEU A 104 -1.16 -5.32 28.57
N ASN A 105 0.15 -5.60 28.60
CA ASN A 105 1.23 -4.66 28.25
C ASN A 105 2.19 -5.24 27.18
N MET A 106 1.80 -6.34 26.53
CA MET A 106 2.71 -7.15 25.72
C MET A 106 2.38 -7.03 24.23
N ASN A 107 3.41 -6.89 23.40
CA ASN A 107 3.27 -6.81 21.93
C ASN A 107 3.42 -8.17 21.22
N ASP A 108 3.44 -9.28 21.98
CA ASP A 108 3.46 -10.65 21.44
C ASP A 108 2.12 -11.33 21.62
N ILE A 109 1.51 -11.73 20.51
CA ILE A 109 0.19 -12.35 20.46
C ILE A 109 0.13 -13.66 21.28
N ARG A 110 1.20 -14.47 21.27
CA ARG A 110 1.22 -15.75 22.00
C ARG A 110 1.19 -15.50 23.50
N THR A 111 2.02 -14.58 23.96
CA THR A 111 2.09 -14.19 25.36
C THR A 111 0.76 -13.59 25.83
N VAL A 112 0.11 -12.74 25.01
CA VAL A 112 -1.21 -12.17 25.32
C VAL A 112 -2.27 -13.27 25.52
N VAL A 113 -2.38 -14.22 24.58
CA VAL A 113 -3.35 -15.31 24.67
C VAL A 113 -3.08 -16.20 25.90
N LEU A 114 -1.81 -16.51 26.17
CA LEU A 114 -1.42 -17.29 27.35
C LEU A 114 -1.77 -16.57 28.66
N THR A 115 -1.56 -15.27 28.75
CA THR A 115 -1.92 -14.47 29.94
C THR A 115 -3.43 -14.49 30.17
N VAL A 116 -4.23 -14.29 29.12
CA VAL A 116 -5.71 -14.32 29.22
C VAL A 116 -6.19 -15.69 29.71
N LEU A 117 -5.69 -16.79 29.12
CA LEU A 117 -6.08 -18.15 29.50
C LEU A 117 -5.66 -18.49 30.94
N LYS A 118 -4.45 -18.10 31.35
CA LYS A 118 -3.96 -18.30 32.73
C LYS A 118 -4.78 -17.51 33.75
N CYS A 119 -5.08 -16.24 33.49
CA CYS A 119 -5.91 -15.42 34.36
C CYS A 119 -7.32 -16.02 34.55
N CYS A 120 -7.83 -16.69 33.52
CA CYS A 120 -9.14 -17.35 33.56
C CYS A 120 -9.11 -18.79 34.08
N ALA A 121 -7.94 -19.30 34.52
CA ALA A 121 -7.72 -20.69 34.93
C ALA A 121 -8.14 -21.73 33.86
N LEU A 122 -7.93 -21.40 32.58
CA LEU A 122 -8.26 -22.24 31.43
C LEU A 122 -7.01 -22.95 30.88
N SER A 123 -7.21 -24.10 30.23
CA SER A 123 -6.12 -24.89 29.67
C SER A 123 -5.37 -24.13 28.55
N THR A 124 -4.04 -24.14 28.61
CA THR A 124 -3.14 -23.61 27.56
C THR A 124 -2.65 -24.67 26.58
N GLU A 125 -3.12 -25.93 26.73
CA GLU A 125 -2.63 -27.09 26.00
C GLU A 125 -2.69 -26.92 24.47
N TYR A 126 -3.73 -26.25 23.97
CA TYR A 126 -3.86 -25.93 22.54
C TYR A 126 -2.76 -24.98 22.05
N VAL A 127 -2.43 -23.95 22.84
CA VAL A 127 -1.38 -22.97 22.49
C VAL A 127 0.00 -23.59 22.60
N ASP A 128 0.21 -24.53 23.53
CA ASP A 128 1.49 -25.20 23.71
C ASP A 128 1.82 -26.20 22.59
N LYS A 129 0.80 -26.83 21.97
CA LYS A 129 0.94 -27.69 20.78
C LYS A 129 1.36 -26.92 19.52
N ILE A 130 1.21 -25.60 19.49
CA ILE A 130 1.59 -24.78 18.34
C ILE A 130 3.11 -24.57 18.35
N PRO A 131 3.84 -24.91 17.27
CA PRO A 131 5.29 -24.79 17.21
C PRO A 131 5.77 -23.40 17.65
N LYS A 132 6.67 -23.33 18.62
CA LYS A 132 7.34 -22.09 19.00
C LYS A 132 8.39 -21.77 17.92
N PRO A 133 8.58 -20.50 17.52
CA PRO A 133 9.71 -20.15 16.68
C PRO A 133 10.98 -20.55 17.42
N VAL A 134 11.76 -21.44 16.81
CA VAL A 134 12.98 -21.98 17.41
C VAL A 134 13.99 -20.83 17.52
N GLN A 135 14.27 -20.36 18.73
CA GLN A 135 15.34 -19.39 18.99
C GLN A 135 16.70 -20.09 18.93
N HIS A 136 17.10 -20.62 17.76
CA HIS A 136 18.49 -21.02 17.55
C HIS A 136 19.29 -19.79 17.11
N MET A 137 19.53 -18.85 18.04
CA MET A 137 20.64 -17.90 17.92
C MET A 137 21.92 -18.60 18.40
N LYS A 138 22.53 -19.40 17.51
CA LYS A 138 23.99 -19.56 17.56
C LYS A 138 24.54 -18.57 16.55
N ALA A 139 25.03 -17.43 17.04
CA ALA A 139 25.80 -16.49 16.23
C ALA A 139 27.14 -17.15 15.88
N TYR A 140 27.17 -17.97 14.83
CA TYR A 140 28.43 -18.34 14.20
C TYR A 140 28.96 -17.10 13.48
N ARG A 141 30.07 -16.55 13.98
CA ARG A 141 30.94 -15.70 13.16
C ARG A 141 31.56 -16.62 12.11
N VAL A 142 30.97 -16.67 10.93
CA VAL A 142 31.62 -17.27 9.77
C VAL A 142 32.68 -16.29 9.32
N MET A 143 33.96 -16.58 9.60
CA MET A 143 35.05 -15.96 8.85
C MET A 143 35.02 -16.58 7.45
N THR A 144 34.86 -15.75 6.43
CA THR A 144 34.60 -16.14 5.05
C THR A 144 35.87 -16.45 4.27
N ASP A 145 36.83 -17.16 4.87
CA ASP A 145 38.07 -17.47 4.16
C ASP A 145 38.14 -18.91 3.61
N ASP A 146 37.35 -19.87 4.11
CA ASP A 146 37.42 -21.26 3.64
C ASP A 146 36.04 -21.94 3.50
N ILE A 147 35.16 -21.42 2.62
CA ILE A 147 33.96 -22.15 2.19
C ILE A 147 34.20 -22.66 0.78
N ASP A 148 34.43 -23.97 0.64
CA ASP A 148 34.47 -24.66 -0.65
C ASP A 148 33.04 -24.78 -1.20
N PHE A 149 32.75 -24.05 -2.27
CA PHE A 149 31.40 -23.90 -2.84
C PHE A 149 30.94 -25.09 -3.69
N ASN A 150 31.80 -26.08 -3.92
CA ASN A 150 31.45 -27.23 -4.78
C ASN A 150 30.60 -28.30 -4.11
N ASP A 151 30.51 -28.34 -2.77
CA ASP A 151 29.79 -29.40 -2.04
C ASP A 151 28.38 -29.00 -1.58
N LEU A 152 27.89 -27.83 -1.99
CA LEU A 152 26.62 -27.23 -1.53
C LEU A 152 25.50 -27.27 -2.58
N GLU A 153 25.60 -28.13 -3.59
CA GLU A 153 24.54 -28.25 -4.61
C GLU A 153 23.35 -29.09 -4.12
N ASN A 154 23.56 -29.96 -3.12
CA ASN A 154 22.53 -30.87 -2.59
C ASN A 154 21.95 -30.48 -1.22
N ASP A 155 22.34 -29.34 -0.64
CA ASP A 155 21.80 -28.88 0.65
C ASP A 155 20.46 -28.14 0.46
N PRO A 156 19.37 -28.52 1.16
CA PRO A 156 18.09 -27.79 1.17
C PRO A 156 18.21 -26.28 1.48
N SER A 157 19.29 -25.87 2.14
CA SER A 157 19.66 -24.47 2.39
C SER A 157 19.96 -23.69 1.10
N PHE A 158 20.52 -24.34 0.06
CA PHE A 158 20.78 -23.71 -1.24
C PHE A 158 19.49 -23.50 -2.05
N SER A 159 18.51 -24.40 -1.90
CA SER A 159 17.16 -24.20 -2.45
C SER A 159 16.48 -22.96 -1.83
N MET A 160 16.68 -22.76 -0.52
CA MET A 160 16.19 -21.58 0.20
C MET A 160 16.94 -20.30 -0.19
N SER A 161 18.25 -20.37 -0.46
CA SER A 161 19.04 -19.22 -0.91
C SER A 161 18.67 -18.80 -2.34
N ALA A 162 18.46 -19.75 -3.25
CA ALA A 162 17.95 -19.51 -4.60
C ALA A 162 16.52 -18.91 -4.57
N PHE A 163 15.66 -19.41 -3.69
CA PHE A 163 14.31 -18.87 -3.48
C PHE A 163 14.34 -17.46 -2.85
N ASN A 164 15.20 -17.23 -1.86
CA ASN A 164 15.38 -15.91 -1.24
C ASN A 164 16.01 -14.90 -2.21
N SER A 165 16.91 -15.32 -3.11
CA SER A 165 17.44 -14.48 -4.18
C SER A 165 16.33 -14.07 -5.15
N LYS A 166 15.46 -14.99 -5.56
CA LYS A 166 14.26 -14.66 -6.36
C LYS A 166 13.30 -13.73 -5.63
N ILE A 167 13.08 -13.91 -4.33
CA ILE A 167 12.25 -13.00 -3.52
C ILE A 167 12.91 -11.62 -3.37
N LYS A 168 14.23 -11.57 -3.24
CA LYS A 168 14.99 -10.32 -3.12
C LYS A 168 14.98 -9.57 -4.45
N GLU A 169 15.17 -10.26 -5.56
CA GLU A 169 14.99 -9.72 -6.91
C GLU A 169 13.58 -9.17 -7.07
N ALA A 170 12.54 -9.91 -6.70
CA ALA A 170 11.16 -9.42 -6.72
C ALA A 170 10.94 -8.21 -5.80
N LYS A 171 11.56 -8.15 -4.61
CA LYS A 171 11.49 -6.98 -3.71
C LYS A 171 12.27 -5.77 -4.26
N ASP A 172 13.38 -6.00 -4.95
CA ASP A 172 14.16 -4.95 -5.59
C ASP A 172 13.48 -4.45 -6.87
N GLU A 173 12.64 -5.25 -7.53
CA GLU A 173 11.72 -4.80 -8.59
C GLU A 173 10.69 -3.78 -8.08
N PHE A 174 10.21 -3.93 -6.83
CA PHE A 174 9.30 -2.95 -6.19
C PHE A 174 10.00 -1.67 -5.73
N ARG A 175 11.34 -1.61 -5.76
CA ARG A 175 12.05 -0.36 -5.47
C ARG A 175 11.95 0.56 -6.67
N LEU A 176 11.20 1.65 -6.50
CA LEU A 176 11.04 2.73 -7.49
C LEU A 176 12.36 3.16 -8.12
N LYS A 177 13.46 3.23 -7.34
CA LYS A 177 14.79 3.59 -7.85
C LYS A 177 15.34 2.61 -8.89
N VAL A 178 15.14 1.31 -8.70
CA VAL A 178 15.59 0.25 -9.63
C VAL A 178 14.70 0.25 -10.87
N TRP A 179 13.39 0.34 -10.68
CA TRP A 179 12.43 0.43 -11.77
C TRP A 179 12.67 1.67 -12.66
N ILE A 180 12.91 2.85 -12.07
CA ILE A 180 13.24 4.07 -12.81
C ILE A 180 14.53 3.87 -13.61
N LYS A 181 15.61 3.37 -12.99
CA LYS A 181 16.88 3.16 -13.71
C LYS A 181 16.72 2.23 -14.91
N ARG A 182 15.91 1.17 -14.78
CA ARG A 182 15.66 0.20 -15.86
C ARG A 182 14.77 0.79 -16.97
N ASN A 183 13.74 1.56 -16.61
CA ASN A 183 12.76 2.08 -17.56
C ASN A 183 13.11 3.48 -18.09
N TYR A 184 14.11 4.17 -17.51
CA TYR A 184 14.51 5.52 -17.92
C TYR A 184 14.91 5.56 -19.40
N GLU A 185 15.72 4.61 -19.84
CA GLU A 185 16.17 4.56 -21.24
C GLU A 185 15.00 4.31 -22.20
N LEU A 186 14.06 3.45 -21.83
CA LEU A 186 12.85 3.20 -22.60
C LEU A 186 11.95 4.44 -22.64
N ALA A 187 11.72 5.08 -21.49
CA ALA A 187 10.95 6.31 -21.40
C ALA A 187 11.56 7.45 -22.24
N ARG A 188 12.90 7.56 -22.24
CA ARG A 188 13.63 8.53 -23.05
C ARG A 188 13.47 8.25 -24.55
N LYS A 189 13.59 6.99 -24.97
CA LYS A 189 13.36 6.57 -26.36
C LYS A 189 11.92 6.86 -26.81
N LEU A 190 10.92 6.52 -25.99
CA LEU A 190 9.52 6.81 -26.29
C LEU A 190 9.27 8.32 -26.34
N THR A 191 9.82 9.09 -25.41
CA THR A 191 9.69 10.56 -25.40
C THR A 191 10.28 11.17 -26.66
N ALA A 192 11.46 10.70 -27.10
CA ALA A 192 12.07 11.14 -28.36
C ALA A 192 11.22 10.74 -29.58
N ALA A 193 10.64 9.54 -29.58
CA ALA A 193 9.73 9.10 -30.66
C ALA A 193 8.43 9.95 -30.72
N HIS A 194 7.96 10.45 -29.58
CA HIS A 194 6.79 11.34 -29.49
C HIS A 194 7.11 12.82 -29.72
N GLN A 195 8.38 13.20 -29.77
CA GLN A 195 8.82 14.57 -30.02
C GLN A 195 8.27 15.18 -31.32
N PRO A 196 8.33 14.53 -32.51
CA PRO A 196 7.82 15.13 -33.74
C PRO A 196 6.32 15.42 -33.67
N LEU A 197 5.53 14.53 -33.05
CA LEU A 197 4.09 14.74 -32.85
C LEU A 197 3.82 15.99 -32.00
N ARG A 198 4.59 16.18 -30.91
CA ARG A 198 4.47 17.37 -30.05
C ARG A 198 4.86 18.65 -30.78
N GLU A 199 5.91 18.61 -31.61
CA GLU A 199 6.33 19.77 -32.39
C GLU A 199 5.27 20.16 -33.44
N GLU A 200 4.68 19.18 -34.13
CA GLU A 200 3.57 19.42 -35.05
C GLU A 200 2.36 20.03 -34.31
N MET A 201 2.08 19.56 -33.10
CA MET A 201 0.97 20.02 -32.28
C MET A 201 1.15 21.49 -31.89
N ILE A 202 2.36 21.85 -31.45
CA ILE A 202 2.72 23.23 -31.11
C ILE A 202 2.66 24.13 -32.35
N LYS A 203 3.18 23.68 -33.49
CA LYS A 203 3.12 24.42 -34.77
C LYS A 203 1.67 24.64 -35.20
N LEU A 204 0.83 23.62 -35.10
CA LEU A 204 -0.57 23.70 -35.50
C LEU A 204 -1.37 24.61 -34.55
N LYS A 205 -1.15 24.50 -33.24
CA LYS A 205 -1.71 25.42 -32.24
C LYS A 205 -1.33 26.86 -32.57
N LYS A 206 -0.05 27.15 -32.80
CA LYS A 206 0.42 28.50 -33.16
C LYS A 206 -0.22 29.01 -34.46
N SER A 207 -0.31 28.16 -35.48
CA SER A 207 -1.00 28.48 -36.73
C SER A 207 -2.47 28.87 -36.51
N PHE A 208 -3.16 28.27 -35.54
CA PHE A 208 -4.53 28.66 -35.21
C PHE A 208 -4.61 29.98 -34.47
N LEU A 209 -3.70 30.25 -33.53
CA LEU A 209 -3.63 31.54 -32.86
C LEU A 209 -3.43 32.66 -33.89
N ASP A 210 -2.52 32.46 -34.85
CA ASP A 210 -2.21 33.45 -35.88
C ASP A 210 -3.34 33.63 -36.92
N ARG A 211 -4.00 32.54 -37.36
CA ARG A 211 -5.01 32.58 -38.43
C ARG A 211 -6.41 32.93 -37.94
N LEU A 212 -6.84 32.39 -36.80
CA LEU A 212 -8.19 32.59 -36.26
C LEU A 212 -8.25 33.73 -35.23
N GLY A 213 -7.09 34.19 -34.73
CA GLY A 213 -7.03 35.21 -33.68
C GLY A 213 -7.64 34.73 -32.35
N VAL A 214 -7.56 33.43 -32.07
CA VAL A 214 -7.99 32.80 -30.82
C VAL A 214 -6.96 33.15 -29.73
N LEU A 215 -7.40 33.42 -28.51
CA LEU A 215 -6.53 33.81 -27.39
C LEU A 215 -5.63 32.64 -26.94
N ASP A 216 -6.22 31.46 -26.74
CA ASP A 216 -5.49 30.24 -26.46
C ASP A 216 -6.35 29.00 -26.80
N ILE A 217 -5.68 27.85 -26.93
CA ILE A 217 -6.31 26.55 -27.14
C ILE A 217 -5.89 25.60 -26.03
N TYR A 218 -6.84 25.15 -25.23
CA TYR A 218 -6.65 24.18 -24.15
C TYR A 218 -7.32 22.84 -24.47
N TRP A 219 -6.84 21.79 -23.82
CA TRP A 219 -7.52 20.51 -23.77
C TRP A 219 -7.75 20.15 -22.30
N ASP A 220 -9.00 19.84 -21.93
CA ASP A 220 -9.39 19.43 -20.56
C ASP A 220 -9.78 17.95 -20.54
N CYS A 221 -8.97 17.15 -21.22
CA CYS A 221 -9.30 15.76 -21.55
C CYS A 221 -8.19 14.87 -21.02
N GLY A 222 -8.52 13.87 -20.19
CA GLY A 222 -7.58 12.83 -19.73
C GLY A 222 -7.11 11.87 -20.83
N TRP A 223 -7.19 12.26 -22.10
CA TRP A 223 -6.90 11.45 -23.28
C TRP A 223 -5.49 11.72 -23.83
N ASN A 224 -4.95 10.76 -24.59
CA ASN A 224 -3.60 10.80 -25.16
C ASN A 224 -3.39 11.97 -26.15
N GLU A 225 -2.15 12.46 -26.28
CA GLU A 225 -1.75 13.55 -27.21
C GLU A 225 -2.17 13.32 -28.67
N ARG A 226 -2.29 12.06 -29.10
CA ARG A 226 -2.77 11.70 -30.44
C ARG A 226 -4.23 12.09 -30.68
N HIS A 227 -5.06 11.98 -29.65
CA HIS A 227 -6.47 12.34 -29.73
C HIS A 227 -6.65 13.86 -29.85
N PHE A 228 -5.86 14.61 -29.08
CA PHE A 228 -5.81 16.07 -29.20
C PHE A 228 -5.30 16.51 -30.58
N MET A 229 -4.30 15.84 -31.15
CA MET A 229 -3.89 16.06 -32.54
C MET A 229 -5.04 15.85 -33.54
N GLY A 230 -5.83 14.77 -33.37
CA GLY A 230 -7.01 14.52 -34.21
C GLY A 230 -8.07 15.62 -34.11
N CYS A 231 -8.27 16.18 -32.91
CA CYS A 231 -9.16 17.34 -32.69
C CYS A 231 -8.64 18.59 -33.41
N LEU A 232 -7.33 18.88 -33.31
CA LEU A 232 -6.70 19.99 -34.00
C LEU A 232 -6.75 19.84 -35.53
N GLN A 233 -6.54 18.63 -36.06
CA GLN A 233 -6.67 18.35 -37.49
C GLN A 233 -8.11 18.52 -37.98
N SER A 234 -9.08 18.12 -37.17
CA SER A 234 -10.50 18.35 -37.48
C SER A 234 -10.82 19.84 -37.48
N LEU A 235 -10.34 20.60 -36.49
CA LEU A 235 -10.45 22.06 -36.45
C LEU A 235 -9.82 22.72 -37.69
N LYS A 236 -8.69 22.19 -38.17
CA LYS A 236 -8.03 22.67 -39.38
C LYS A 236 -8.93 22.52 -40.59
N ALA A 237 -9.51 21.33 -40.77
CA ALA A 237 -10.42 21.04 -41.87
C ALA A 237 -11.66 21.95 -41.83
N MET A 238 -12.22 22.22 -40.64
CA MET A 238 -13.38 23.13 -40.53
C MET A 238 -13.01 24.60 -40.76
N THR A 239 -11.80 25.02 -40.39
CA THR A 239 -11.30 26.37 -40.71
C THR A 239 -11.19 26.58 -42.23
N GLU A 240 -10.84 25.52 -42.96
CA GLU A 240 -10.74 25.55 -44.43
C GLU A 240 -12.12 25.46 -45.10
N GLN A 241 -13.07 24.73 -44.53
CA GLN A 241 -14.41 24.52 -45.10
C GLN A 241 -15.40 25.65 -44.78
N TYR A 242 -15.36 26.20 -43.55
CA TYR A 242 -16.35 27.16 -43.04
C TYR A 242 -15.69 28.41 -42.43
N PRO A 243 -15.00 29.25 -43.24
CA PRO A 243 -14.29 30.42 -42.73
C PRO A 243 -15.22 31.48 -42.09
N ASN A 244 -16.47 31.55 -42.52
CA ASN A 244 -17.44 32.53 -42.02
C ASN A 244 -17.92 32.23 -40.59
N GLU A 245 -18.18 30.96 -40.28
CA GLU A 245 -18.62 30.54 -38.94
C GLU A 245 -17.46 30.59 -37.93
N MET A 246 -16.24 30.39 -38.42
CA MET A 246 -15.02 30.46 -37.63
C MET A 246 -14.65 31.88 -37.17
N ALA A 247 -15.29 32.92 -37.73
CA ALA A 247 -15.14 34.30 -37.26
C ALA A 247 -15.62 34.46 -35.80
N ILE A 248 -16.55 33.61 -35.34
CA ILE A 248 -17.10 33.62 -33.97
C ILE A 248 -16.02 33.24 -32.93
N LEU A 249 -14.98 32.49 -33.35
CA LEU A 249 -13.90 32.05 -32.48
C LEU A 249 -12.85 33.15 -32.21
N ARG A 250 -12.88 34.25 -32.96
CA ARG A 250 -11.89 35.33 -32.85
C ARG A 250 -11.99 36.03 -31.49
N GLY A 251 -10.86 36.14 -30.80
CA GLY A 251 -10.78 36.79 -29.48
C GLY A 251 -11.33 35.94 -28.32
N ARG A 252 -11.62 34.65 -28.55
CA ARG A 252 -12.06 33.70 -27.51
C ARG A 252 -11.02 32.62 -27.28
N THR A 253 -11.14 31.91 -26.16
CA THR A 253 -10.32 30.74 -25.85
C THR A 253 -11.09 29.48 -26.21
N LEU A 254 -10.43 28.57 -26.92
CA LEU A 254 -11.01 27.29 -27.33
C LEU A 254 -10.60 26.20 -26.34
N VAL A 255 -11.53 25.38 -25.90
CA VAL A 255 -11.26 24.26 -24.99
C VAL A 255 -11.90 22.99 -25.55
N PHE A 256 -11.10 21.95 -25.75
CA PHE A 256 -11.65 20.62 -26.05
C PHE A 256 -12.07 19.95 -24.75
N ALA A 257 -13.36 19.61 -24.65
CA ALA A 257 -14.02 19.12 -23.44
C ALA A 257 -14.96 17.94 -23.79
N PRO A 258 -15.44 17.17 -22.81
CA PRO A 258 -16.43 16.10 -23.05
C PRO A 258 -17.85 16.62 -23.30
N PHE A 259 -18.05 17.92 -23.53
CA PHE A 259 -19.32 18.54 -23.91
C PHE A 259 -19.07 19.75 -24.83
N THR A 260 -20.10 20.14 -25.60
CA THR A 260 -20.15 21.41 -26.33
C THR A 260 -20.83 22.48 -25.49
N GLY A 261 -20.34 23.71 -25.51
CA GLY A 261 -20.97 24.82 -24.79
C GLY A 261 -20.08 26.06 -24.66
N VAL A 262 -20.50 27.00 -23.82
CA VAL A 262 -19.74 28.22 -23.51
C VAL A 262 -19.57 28.30 -21.99
N SER A 263 -18.33 28.51 -21.53
CA SER A 263 -18.03 28.74 -20.11
C SER A 263 -18.53 30.11 -19.64
N LEU A 264 -18.67 30.28 -18.33
CA LEU A 264 -18.96 31.58 -17.70
C LEU A 264 -17.89 32.64 -18.05
N ASP A 265 -16.65 32.20 -18.30
CA ASP A 265 -15.53 33.05 -18.73
C ASP A 265 -15.54 33.36 -20.25
N GLY A 266 -16.55 32.90 -20.99
CA GLY A 266 -16.67 33.10 -22.44
C GLY A 266 -15.80 32.16 -23.28
N HIS A 267 -15.24 31.10 -22.68
CA HIS A 267 -14.50 30.07 -23.39
C HIS A 267 -15.44 29.16 -24.18
N ILE A 268 -15.07 28.80 -25.41
CA ILE A 268 -15.86 27.90 -26.26
C ILE A 268 -15.38 26.47 -26.02
N MET A 269 -16.29 25.64 -25.51
CA MET A 269 -16.08 24.22 -25.24
C MET A 269 -16.52 23.42 -26.46
N LEU A 270 -15.61 22.63 -27.03
CA LEU A 270 -15.89 21.75 -28.17
C LEU A 270 -15.80 20.29 -27.75
N TYR A 271 -16.83 19.52 -28.09
CA TYR A 271 -16.91 18.10 -27.76
C TYR A 271 -15.76 17.31 -28.41
N ASN A 272 -15.05 16.53 -27.61
CA ASN A 272 -13.87 15.79 -28.03
C ASN A 272 -14.18 14.43 -28.72
N GLY A 273 -15.41 13.91 -28.66
CA GLY A 273 -15.69 12.50 -28.98
C GLY A 273 -15.91 12.19 -30.46
N GLU A 274 -16.65 12.99 -31.25
CA GLU A 274 -16.91 12.65 -32.67
C GLU A 274 -17.10 13.85 -33.63
N VAL A 275 -16.25 13.82 -34.66
CA VAL A 275 -16.38 14.17 -36.09
C VAL A 275 -17.27 15.35 -36.53
N ARG A 276 -16.60 16.48 -36.82
CA ARG A 276 -16.81 17.57 -37.83
C ARG A 276 -18.20 18.20 -38.06
N HIS A 277 -19.30 17.46 -37.97
CA HIS A 277 -20.64 17.95 -38.34
C HIS A 277 -21.43 18.48 -37.14
N ASN A 278 -21.10 18.09 -35.90
CA ASN A 278 -21.88 18.44 -34.72
C ASN A 278 -21.49 19.78 -34.06
N TRP A 279 -20.43 20.46 -34.55
CA TRP A 279 -19.97 21.73 -33.98
C TRP A 279 -20.61 22.98 -34.61
N LEU A 280 -21.27 22.84 -35.77
CA LEU A 280 -21.97 23.94 -36.45
C LEU A 280 -23.46 24.01 -36.07
N ASP A 281 -24.05 22.88 -35.65
CA ASP A 281 -25.48 22.73 -35.33
C ASP A 281 -25.92 23.33 -33.97
N VAL A 282 -25.00 23.95 -33.22
CA VAL A 282 -25.30 24.57 -31.91
C VAL A 282 -25.25 26.10 -31.97
N SER A 283 -25.39 26.67 -33.17
CA SER A 283 -25.56 28.10 -33.41
C SER A 283 -27.00 28.54 -33.18
#